data_AF-A0A920M291-F1
#
_entry.id   AF-A0A920M291-F1
#
_cell.length_a   1.000
_cell.length_b   1.000
_cell.length_c   1.000
_cell.angle_alpha   90.00
_cell.angle_beta   90.00
_cell.angle_gamma   90.00
#
_symmetry.space_group_name_H-M   'P 1'
#
loop_
_entity.id
_entity.type
_entity.pdbx_description
1 polymer ?
#
loop_
_entity_poly.entity_id
_entity_poly.type
_entity_poly.pdbx_seq_one_letter_code
_entity_poly.pdbx_strand_id
1 'polypeptide(L)'
;MEKRKDIQKSIDDWHLNNDFDVDNLSTYKEFLRSIDYLVDEGNDFEITTSNVDKEIAITAGPQLVVPVMNARFALNAQMPDGAVYMMLCMARI
;
A
#
# COMPACT_ATOMS: atom_id res chain seq x y z
N MET A 1 -13.20 8.36 3.56
CA MET A 1 -12.67 7.69 4.76
C MET A 1 -13.68 6.73 5.38
N GLU A 2 -14.98 7.04 5.35
CA GLU A 2 -16.04 6.20 5.93
C GLU A 2 -16.06 4.76 5.39
N LYS A 3 -16.03 4.54 4.06
CA LYS A 3 -15.97 3.18 3.48
C LYS A 3 -14.85 2.30 4.06
N ARG A 4 -13.67 2.87 4.36
CA ARG A 4 -12.56 2.11 4.96
C ARG A 4 -12.84 1.72 6.41
N LYS A 5 -13.47 2.61 7.18
CA LYS A 5 -13.84 2.34 8.58
C LYS A 5 -14.95 1.30 8.65
N ASP A 6 -15.94 1.39 7.77
CA ASP A 6 -17.09 0.47 7.73
C ASP A 6 -16.65 -0.96 7.41
N ILE A 7 -15.74 -1.10 6.43
CA ILE A 7 -15.10 -2.39 6.10
C ILE A 7 -14.30 -2.91 7.29
N GLN A 8 -13.45 -2.07 7.90
CA GLN A 8 -12.64 -2.49 9.04
C GLN A 8 -13.51 -2.99 10.19
N LYS A 9 -14.56 -2.23 10.53
CA LYS A 9 -15.50 -2.60 11.59
C LYS A 9 -16.21 -3.93 11.29
N SER A 10 -16.64 -4.14 10.04
CA SER A 10 -17.29 -5.39 9.64
C SER A 10 -16.37 -6.59 9.77
N ILE A 11 -15.09 -6.44 9.45
CA ILE A 11 -14.06 -7.49 9.61
C ILE A 11 -13.82 -7.75 11.10
N ASP A 12 -13.68 -6.71 11.91
CA ASP A 12 -13.47 -6.84 13.35
C ASP A 12 -14.65 -7.57 14.03
N ASP A 13 -15.89 -7.18 13.70
CA ASP A 13 -17.12 -7.82 14.20
C ASP A 13 -17.21 -9.29 13.76
N TRP A 14 -16.72 -9.62 12.55
CA TRP A 14 -16.72 -11.01 12.08
C TRP A 14 -15.76 -11.88 12.89
N HIS A 15 -14.52 -11.41 13.14
CA HIS A 15 -13.51 -12.15 13.93
C HIS A 15 -13.85 -12.23 15.42
N LEU A 16 -14.62 -11.29 15.97
CA LEU A 16 -15.09 -11.38 17.36
C LEU A 16 -16.17 -12.47 17.55
N ASN A 17 -16.93 -12.76 16.49
CA ASN A 17 -18.03 -13.73 16.55
C ASN A 17 -17.65 -15.12 15.98
N ASN A 18 -16.49 -15.26 15.36
CA ASN A 18 -16.04 -16.49 14.72
C ASN A 18 -14.57 -16.75 15.05
N ASP A 19 -14.25 -17.97 15.49
CA ASP A 19 -12.86 -18.38 15.62
C ASP A 19 -12.25 -18.60 14.23
N PHE A 20 -11.10 -17.98 13.99
CA PHE A 20 -10.36 -18.18 12.76
C PHE A 20 -9.70 -19.56 12.78
N ASP A 21 -10.21 -20.45 11.94
CA ASP A 21 -9.61 -21.76 11.65
C ASP A 21 -9.39 -21.91 10.15
N VAL A 22 -8.41 -22.74 9.77
CA VAL A 22 -8.02 -23.00 8.38
C VAL A 22 -9.20 -23.60 7.60
N ASP A 23 -10.06 -24.36 8.28
CA ASP A 23 -11.28 -24.94 7.71
C ASP A 23 -12.38 -23.90 7.43
N ASN A 24 -12.37 -22.76 8.13
CA ASN A 24 -13.33 -21.65 7.97
C ASN A 24 -12.93 -20.66 6.87
N LEU A 25 -11.82 -20.90 6.18
CA LEU A 25 -11.28 -19.98 5.17
C LEU A 25 -12.22 -19.80 3.96
N SER A 26 -13.01 -20.82 3.61
CA SER A 26 -14.03 -20.70 2.57
C SER A 26 -15.14 -19.72 2.98
N THR A 27 -15.67 -19.88 4.19
CA THR A 27 -16.71 -19.02 4.77
C THR A 27 -16.21 -17.59 4.93
N TYR A 28 -14.94 -17.41 5.31
CA TYR A 28 -14.34 -16.08 5.40
C TYR A 28 -14.19 -15.42 4.02
N LYS A 29 -13.79 -16.15 2.98
CA LYS A 29 -13.75 -15.63 1.60
C LYS A 29 -15.13 -15.21 1.09
N GLU A 30 -16.17 -15.99 1.38
CA GLU A 30 -17.56 -15.63 1.05
C GLU A 30 -18.01 -14.37 1.78
N PHE A 31 -17.66 -14.22 3.06
CA PHE A 31 -17.90 -12.99 3.82
C PHE A 31 -17.17 -11.78 3.21
N LEU A 32 -15.88 -11.92 2.85
CA LEU A 32 -15.13 -10.83 2.23
C LEU A 32 -15.70 -10.43 0.86
N ARG A 33 -16.29 -11.35 0.12
CA ARG A 33 -17.05 -11.04 -1.12
C ARG A 33 -18.37 -10.34 -0.81
N SER A 34 -19.08 -10.74 0.25
CA SER A 34 -20.38 -10.15 0.61
C SER A 34 -20.27 -8.69 1.08
N ILE A 35 -19.14 -8.32 1.69
CA ILE A 35 -18.84 -6.92 2.08
C ILE A 35 -18.19 -6.10 0.95
N ASP A 36 -18.15 -6.61 -0.29
CA ASP A 36 -17.51 -5.95 -1.44
C ASP A 36 -16.02 -5.61 -1.19
N TYR A 37 -15.34 -6.44 -0.38
CA TYR A 37 -13.90 -6.32 -0.13
C TYR A 37 -13.10 -7.13 -1.16
N LEU A 38 -13.56 -8.35 -1.46
CA LEU A 38 -13.05 -9.15 -2.57
C LEU A 38 -13.97 -9.01 -3.76
N VAL A 39 -13.44 -8.42 -4.83
CA VAL A 39 -14.09 -8.37 -6.15
C VAL A 39 -13.45 -9.44 -7.02
N ASP A 40 -14.22 -10.06 -7.91
CA ASP A 40 -13.68 -11.02 -8.86
C ASP A 40 -12.63 -10.36 -9.77
N GLU A 41 -11.60 -11.12 -10.13
CA GLU A 41 -10.55 -10.63 -11.00
C GLU A 41 -11.14 -10.21 -12.35
N GLY A 42 -10.81 -8.99 -12.78
CA GLY A 42 -11.20 -8.50 -14.10
C GLY A 42 -10.48 -9.26 -15.20
N ASN A 43 -10.98 -9.14 -16.44
CA ASN A 43 -10.31 -9.69 -17.61
C ASN A 43 -8.88 -9.14 -17.74
N ASP A 44 -8.00 -9.92 -18.37
CA ASP A 44 -6.66 -9.47 -18.74
C ASP A 44 -6.74 -8.12 -19.45
N PHE A 45 -6.02 -7.15 -18.92
CA PHE A 45 -5.92 -5.81 -19.49
C PHE A 45 -4.46 -5.42 -19.62
N GLU A 46 -4.13 -4.72 -20.70
CA GLU A 46 -2.81 -4.15 -20.91
C GLU A 46 -2.85 -2.67 -20.50
N ILE A 47 -1.86 -2.23 -19.71
CA ILE A 47 -1.76 -0.85 -19.29
C ILE A 47 -1.30 -0.01 -20.49
N THR A 48 -2.13 0.92 -20.95
CA THR A 48 -1.87 1.75 -22.14
C THR A 48 -1.22 3.10 -21.82
N THR A 49 -0.72 3.30 -20.59
CA THR A 49 -0.18 4.59 -20.15
C THR A 49 1.07 4.97 -20.95
N SER A 50 0.92 6.00 -21.78
CA SER A 50 2.01 6.61 -22.55
C SER A 50 2.61 7.81 -21.82
N ASN A 51 3.87 8.17 -22.13
CA ASN A 51 4.59 9.32 -21.55
C ASN A 51 4.95 9.19 -20.06
N VAL A 52 5.39 8.00 -19.66
CA VAL A 52 5.95 7.73 -18.33
C VAL A 52 7.46 7.96 -18.35
N ASP A 53 7.99 8.63 -17.33
CA ASP A 53 9.44 8.87 -17.20
C ASP A 53 10.22 7.55 -17.17
N LYS A 54 11.44 7.54 -17.74
CA LYS A 54 12.29 6.35 -17.86
C LYS A 54 12.64 5.71 -16.51
N GLU A 55 12.64 6.53 -15.46
CA GLU A 55 12.88 6.13 -14.07
C GLU A 55 11.76 5.27 -13.51
N ILE A 56 10.54 5.41 -14.03
CA ILE A 56 9.36 4.62 -13.62
C ILE A 56 9.11 3.48 -14.62
N ALA A 57 9.37 3.70 -15.91
CA ALA A 57 9.02 2.76 -16.97
C ALA A 57 10.06 1.65 -17.23
N ILE A 58 11.35 1.93 -17.04
CA ILE A 58 12.43 1.06 -17.54
C ILE A 58 13.45 0.72 -16.44
N THR A 59 13.68 1.63 -15.50
CA THR A 59 14.77 1.48 -14.52
C THR A 59 14.23 1.01 -13.17
N ALA A 60 14.76 -0.09 -12.65
CA ALA A 60 14.52 -0.48 -11.26
C ALA A 60 15.45 0.32 -10.34
N GLY A 61 14.89 1.05 -9.38
CA GLY A 61 15.64 1.87 -8.44
C GLY A 61 14.97 1.93 -7.06
N PRO A 62 15.71 2.35 -6.02
CA PRO A 62 15.16 2.53 -4.67
C PRO A 62 14.15 3.70 -4.64
N GLN A 63 13.04 3.51 -3.91
CA GLN A 63 12.04 4.56 -3.69
C GLN A 63 12.20 5.18 -2.30
N LEU A 64 12.36 6.51 -2.25
CA LEU A 64 12.49 7.27 -1.00
C LEU A 64 11.16 7.90 -0.60
N VAL A 65 10.75 7.77 0.67
CA VAL A 65 9.52 8.38 1.22
C VAL A 65 9.89 9.37 2.31
N VAL A 66 9.69 10.66 2.05
CA VAL A 66 10.07 11.75 2.98
C VAL A 66 8.88 12.64 3.35
N PRO A 67 8.80 13.15 4.60
CA PRO A 67 7.75 14.07 4.98
C PRO A 67 8.00 15.45 4.33
N VAL A 68 7.08 15.88 3.47
CA VAL A 68 7.18 17.17 2.74
C VAL A 68 7.23 18.39 3.65
N MET A 69 6.71 18.28 4.88
CA MET A 69 6.70 19.38 5.86
C MET A 69 8.09 19.72 6.42
N ASN A 70 9.08 18.84 6.24
CA ASN A 70 10.46 19.13 6.61
C ASN A 70 11.27 19.46 5.35
N ALA A 71 11.46 20.76 5.12
CA ALA A 71 12.20 21.26 3.96
C ALA A 71 13.62 20.66 3.83
N ARG A 72 14.27 20.29 4.95
CA ARG A 72 15.60 19.65 4.91
C ARG A 72 15.53 18.25 4.32
N PHE A 73 14.51 17.47 4.68
CA PHE A 73 14.36 16.11 4.14
C PHE A 73 13.93 16.12 2.67
N ALA A 74 13.07 17.06 2.27
CA ALA A 74 12.72 17.25 0.87
C ALA A 74 13.93 17.65 0.00
N LEU A 75 14.77 18.57 0.48
CA LEU A 75 15.96 18.99 -0.24
C LEU A 75 17.02 17.89 -0.33
N ASN A 76 17.24 17.14 0.76
CA ASN A 76 18.17 16.02 0.76
C ASN A 76 17.68 14.88 -0.16
N ALA A 77 16.37 14.63 -0.24
CA ALA A 77 15.79 13.61 -1.10
C ALA A 77 16.03 13.84 -2.60
N GLN A 78 16.18 15.11 -3.02
CA GLN A 78 16.42 15.49 -4.40
C GLN A 78 17.89 15.33 -4.84
N MET A 79 18.81 15.24 -3.87
CA MET A 79 20.24 15.10 -4.15
C MET A 79 20.56 13.67 -4.62
N PRO A 80 21.55 13.47 -5.52
CA PRO A 80 21.89 12.15 -6.07
C PRO A 80 22.19 11.07 -5.02
N ASP A 81 22.75 11.46 -3.86
CA ASP A 81 23.07 10.57 -2.73
C ASP A 81 22.04 10.68 -1.57
N GLY A 82 20.89 11.29 -1.83
CA GLY A 82 19.90 11.66 -0.82
C GLY A 82 19.39 10.52 0.06
N ALA A 83 19.29 9.32 -0.52
CA ALA A 83 18.90 8.11 0.21
C ALA A 83 19.92 7.71 1.29
N VAL A 84 21.23 7.88 1.03
CA VAL A 84 22.30 7.58 2.00
C VAL A 84 22.26 8.58 3.15
N TYR A 85 22.07 9.87 2.83
CA TYR A 85 22.04 10.94 3.81
C TYR A 85 20.81 10.89 4.72
N MET A 86 19.64 10.53 4.18
CA MET A 86 18.42 10.41 4.99
C MET A 86 18.49 9.20 5.94
N MET A 87 19.05 8.07 5.49
CA MET A 87 19.25 6.89 6.35
C MET A 87 20.18 7.19 7.53
N LEU A 88 21.24 7.97 7.29
CA LEU A 88 22.14 8.49 8.34
C LEU A 88 21.46 9.48 9.29
N CYS A 89 20.57 10.35 8.78
CA CYS A 89 19.83 11.30 9.63
C CYS A 89 18.78 10.62 10.52
N MET A 90 18.15 9.53 10.07
CA MET A 90 17.23 8.76 10.92
C MET A 90 17.96 7.93 11.99
N ALA A 91 19.22 7.55 11.77
CA ALA A 91 20.03 6.81 12.74
C ALA A 91 20.57 7.67 13.91
N ARG A 92 20.25 8.98 13.94
CA ARG A 92 20.71 9.90 15.00
C ARG A 92 19.58 10.77 15.58
N ILE A 93 18.38 10.19 15.67
CA ILE A 93 17.26 10.68 16.48
C ILE A 93 16.96 9.63 17.55
#